data_AF-A0A368HB37-F1
#
_entry.id   AF-A0A368HB37-F1
#
_cell.length_a   1.000
_cell.length_b   1.000
_cell.length_c   1.000
_cell.angle_alpha   90.00
_cell.angle_beta   90.00
_cell.angle_gamma   90.00
#
_symmetry.space_group_name_H-M   'P 1'
#
loop_
_entity.id
_entity.type
_entity.pdbx_description
1 polymer ?
#
loop_
_entity_poly.entity_id
_entity_poly.type
_entity_poly.pdbx_seq_one_letter_code
_entity_poly.pdbx_strand_id
1 'polypeptide(L)'
;MFEMKHKRNSVGNNGCVQVCVLLSSRNPLIIWYSYRQTGLLWVSTVAEIDSISQILQNFDIDHEKIEGKEVAGRFPQFTFNDSKWAALIDPKGGVLYADKWLRTFQDEFIKLGGKITENEEVLSYKEISDDVVELQTSKTLLHSKKAIFTVGPWIRNAFPKAPLNIQAS
;
A
#
# COMPACT_ATOMS: atom_id res chain seq x y z
N MET A 1 11.22 17.06 3.79
CA MET A 1 10.87 18.11 2.81
C MET A 1 11.17 17.56 1.44
N PHE A 2 10.14 17.18 0.67
CA PHE A 2 10.29 16.74 -0.72
C PHE A 2 9.32 17.58 -1.54
N GLU A 3 9.84 18.31 -2.51
CA GLU A 3 9.10 19.22 -3.38
C GLU A 3 8.95 18.57 -4.75
N MET A 4 7.72 18.32 -5.19
CA MET A 4 7.42 18.07 -6.60
C MET A 4 6.75 19.33 -7.17
N LYS A 5 7.47 20.01 -8.07
CA LYS A 5 6.91 21.11 -8.86
C LYS A 5 6.06 20.53 -9.99
N HIS A 6 4.80 20.91 -10.05
CA HIS A 6 4.02 20.81 -11.28
C HIS A 6 3.32 22.12 -11.61
N LYS A 7 3.61 22.62 -12.82
CA LYS A 7 3.12 23.87 -13.39
C LYS A 7 1.66 23.65 -13.81
N ARG A 8 0.73 24.39 -13.19
CA ARG A 8 -0.69 24.40 -13.58
C ARG A 8 -0.82 25.09 -14.94
N ASN A 9 -1.35 24.37 -15.92
CA ASN A 9 -2.10 24.99 -17.02
C ASN A 9 -3.56 24.53 -16.90
N SER A 10 -4.42 25.51 -16.68
CA SER A 10 -5.86 25.40 -16.52
C SER A 10 -6.56 25.25 -17.87
N VAL A 11 -7.21 24.13 -18.15
CA VAL A 11 -8.42 24.06 -19.01
C VAL A 11 -9.24 22.82 -18.65
N GLY A 12 -10.54 23.02 -18.36
CA GLY A 12 -11.60 22.09 -18.74
C GLY A 12 -11.92 20.94 -17.77
N ASN A 13 -13.13 21.02 -17.21
CA ASN A 13 -13.93 19.91 -16.70
C ASN A 13 -13.64 18.61 -17.46
N ASN A 14 -13.11 17.57 -16.80
CA ASN A 14 -13.30 16.15 -17.10
C ASN A 14 -12.57 15.30 -16.06
N GLY A 15 -13.29 14.31 -15.51
CA GLY A 15 -12.85 13.49 -14.38
C GLY A 15 -11.53 12.78 -14.65
N CYS A 16 -10.52 13.11 -13.83
CA CYS A 16 -9.32 12.33 -13.67
C CYS A 16 -9.52 11.46 -12.42
N VAL A 17 -9.70 10.15 -12.59
CA VAL A 17 -9.52 9.23 -11.47
C VAL A 17 -8.02 8.99 -11.33
N GLN A 18 -7.40 9.91 -10.61
CA GLN A 18 -6.00 9.82 -10.25
C GLN A 18 -5.91 8.96 -8.99
N VAL A 19 -5.18 7.83 -9.05
CA VAL A 19 -4.60 7.24 -7.83
C VAL A 19 -3.52 8.21 -7.38
N CYS A 20 -3.95 9.19 -6.60
CA CYS A 20 -3.05 10.12 -5.96
C CYS A 20 -2.50 9.39 -4.75
N VAL A 21 -1.19 9.13 -4.72
CA VAL A 21 -0.48 9.07 -3.44
C VAL A 21 -0.51 10.50 -2.88
N LEU A 22 -1.67 10.90 -2.34
CA LEU A 22 -1.85 12.11 -1.57
C LEU A 22 -1.15 11.90 -0.23
N LEU A 23 0.17 11.95 -0.22
CA LEU A 23 0.88 12.48 0.94
C LEU A 23 0.75 14.00 0.89
N SER A 24 -0.50 14.48 0.98
CA SER A 24 -0.76 15.90 1.17
C SER A 24 -0.28 16.22 2.58
N SER A 25 0.75 17.05 2.70
CA SER A 25 1.29 17.56 3.97
C SER A 25 0.31 18.40 4.79
N ARG A 26 -0.98 18.40 4.42
CA ARG A 26 -2.01 19.28 4.94
C ARG A 26 -2.80 18.69 6.10
N ASN A 27 -2.64 17.41 6.43
CA ASN A 27 -3.34 16.84 7.58
C ASN A 27 -2.56 15.71 8.29
N PRO A 28 -1.54 16.04 9.10
CA PRO A 28 -0.76 15.03 9.84
C PRO A 28 -1.64 14.15 10.73
N LEU A 29 -2.79 14.64 11.18
CA LEU A 29 -3.73 13.90 12.03
C LEU A 29 -4.24 12.60 11.39
N ILE A 30 -4.40 12.54 10.07
CA ILE A 30 -4.94 11.35 9.38
C ILE A 30 -4.00 10.16 9.53
N ILE A 31 -2.70 10.38 9.33
CA ILE A 31 -1.67 9.35 9.47
C ILE A 31 -1.59 8.89 10.94
N TRP A 32 -1.70 9.83 11.88
CA TRP A 32 -1.71 9.55 13.32
C TRP A 32 -2.92 8.73 13.79
N TYR A 33 -4.12 8.92 13.22
CA TYR A 33 -5.32 8.15 13.62
C TYR A 33 -5.38 6.74 13.04
N SER A 34 -4.67 6.48 11.94
CA SER A 34 -4.69 5.19 11.25
C SER A 34 -3.51 4.30 11.56
N TYR A 35 -2.45 4.81 12.18
CA TYR A 35 -1.28 4.03 12.55
C TYR A 35 -1.07 4.05 14.06
N ARG A 36 -0.72 2.89 14.62
CA ARG A 36 -0.35 2.75 16.03
C ARG A 36 1.04 2.16 16.13
N GLN A 37 1.98 2.93 16.68
CA GLN A 37 3.33 2.46 17.00
C GLN A 37 3.25 1.53 18.21
N THR A 38 3.35 0.23 17.96
CA THR A 38 3.36 -0.81 19.01
C THR A 38 4.74 -1.43 19.18
N GLY A 39 5.68 -1.10 18.32
CA GLY A 39 6.84 -1.94 18.03
C GLY A 39 6.44 -3.15 17.19
N LEU A 40 7.44 -3.75 16.54
CA LEU A 40 7.34 -5.01 15.82
C LEU A 40 8.44 -5.95 16.33
N LEU A 41 8.03 -7.10 16.86
CA LEU A 41 8.91 -8.24 17.10
C LEU A 41 8.79 -9.18 15.90
N TRP A 42 9.89 -9.37 15.17
CA TRP A 42 9.97 -10.36 14.10
C TRP A 42 10.97 -11.44 14.48
N VAL A 43 10.48 -12.66 14.65
CA VAL A 43 11.32 -13.84 14.90
C VAL A 43 11.43 -14.66 13.63
N SER A 44 12.64 -15.00 13.22
CA SER A 44 12.89 -15.90 12.09
C SER A 44 14.24 -16.58 12.21
N THR A 45 14.68 -17.26 11.15
CA THR A 45 16.01 -17.86 11.09
C THR A 45 17.10 -16.81 11.26
N VAL A 46 18.24 -17.18 11.86
CA VAL A 46 19.40 -16.27 12.02
C VAL A 46 19.80 -15.63 10.69
N ALA A 47 19.84 -16.42 9.61
CA ALA A 47 20.25 -15.93 8.29
C ALA A 47 19.31 -14.84 7.73
N GLU A 48 17.99 -14.99 7.90
CA GLU A 48 17.02 -13.99 7.45
C GLU A 48 17.09 -12.71 8.31
N ILE A 49 17.20 -12.86 9.63
CA ILE A 49 17.32 -11.73 10.54
C ILE A 49 18.62 -10.94 10.27
N ASP A 50 19.73 -11.63 10.00
CA ASP A 50 21.01 -11.00 9.64
C ASP A 50 20.91 -10.22 8.34
N SER A 51 20.29 -10.82 7.32
CA SER A 51 20.10 -10.15 6.02
C SER A 51 19.28 -8.86 6.18
N ILE A 52 18.21 -8.91 6.97
CA ILE A 52 17.33 -7.75 7.16
C ILE A 52 17.98 -6.70 8.05
N SER A 53 18.62 -7.10 9.15
CA SER A 53 19.36 -6.18 10.02
C SER A 53 20.45 -5.43 9.23
N GLN A 54 21.17 -6.11 8.35
CA GLN A 54 22.17 -5.45 7.49
C GLN A 54 21.53 -4.40 6.57
N ILE A 55 20.38 -4.69 5.96
CA ILE A 55 19.63 -3.72 5.16
C ILE A 55 19.24 -2.51 6.02
N LEU A 56 18.68 -2.73 7.21
CA LEU A 56 18.24 -1.65 8.10
C LEU A 56 19.41 -0.78 8.59
N GLN A 57 20.56 -1.38 8.90
CA GLN A 57 21.79 -0.65 9.23
C GLN A 57 22.26 0.24 8.08
N ASN A 58 22.21 -0.25 6.83
CA ASN A 58 22.61 0.52 5.66
C ASN A 58 21.74 1.78 5.44
N PHE A 59 20.51 1.77 5.93
CA PHE A 59 19.57 2.89 5.85
C PHE A 59 19.46 3.70 7.14
N ASP A 60 20.32 3.44 8.15
CA ASP A 60 20.28 4.09 9.47
C ASP A 60 18.88 4.01 10.13
N ILE A 61 18.24 2.84 9.99
CA ILE A 61 16.94 2.57 10.60
C ILE A 61 17.18 1.96 11.99
N ASP A 62 16.65 2.60 13.01
CA ASP A 62 16.67 2.12 14.40
C ASP A 62 16.00 0.73 14.52
N HIS A 63 16.76 -0.25 14.99
CA HIS A 63 16.31 -1.62 15.25
C HIS A 63 17.30 -2.33 16.17
N GLU A 64 16.84 -3.43 16.77
CA GLU A 64 17.67 -4.28 17.61
C GLU A 64 17.57 -5.73 17.14
N LYS A 65 18.71 -6.42 17.13
CA LYS A 65 18.80 -7.86 16.91
C LYS A 65 19.12 -8.55 18.24
N ILE A 66 18.40 -9.61 18.57
CA ILE A 66 18.66 -10.48 19.72
C ILE A 66 18.63 -11.97 19.31
N GLU A 67 19.26 -12.83 20.09
CA GLU A 67 19.14 -14.29 19.92
C GLU A 67 17.75 -14.78 20.33
N GLY A 68 17.28 -15.88 19.74
CA GLY A 68 15.97 -16.45 20.06
C GLY A 68 15.79 -16.76 21.55
N LYS A 69 16.85 -17.23 22.22
CA LYS A 69 16.84 -17.55 23.65
C LYS A 69 16.62 -16.33 24.55
N GLU A 70 16.92 -15.13 24.06
CA GLU A 70 16.80 -13.87 24.81
C GLU A 70 15.38 -13.28 24.72
N VAL A 71 14.57 -13.74 23.74
CA VAL A 71 13.22 -13.21 23.49
C VAL A 71 12.33 -13.35 24.72
N ALA A 72 12.35 -14.50 25.40
CA ALA A 72 11.52 -14.78 26.57
C ALA A 72 11.79 -13.81 27.74
N GLY A 73 13.00 -13.22 27.81
CA GLY A 73 13.34 -12.22 28.82
C GLY A 73 12.60 -10.90 28.65
N ARG A 74 12.15 -10.57 27.43
CA ARG A 74 11.47 -9.31 27.10
C ARG A 74 10.00 -9.51 26.71
N PHE A 75 9.70 -10.65 26.10
CA PHE A 75 8.38 -11.05 25.64
C PHE A 75 8.07 -12.43 26.22
N PRO A 76 7.70 -12.54 27.51
CA PRO A 76 7.56 -13.81 28.22
C PRO A 76 6.52 -14.78 27.63
N GLN A 77 5.61 -14.27 26.80
CA GLN A 77 4.64 -15.07 26.06
C GLN A 77 5.25 -15.88 24.89
N PHE A 78 6.52 -15.65 24.54
CA PHE A 78 7.22 -16.34 23.46
C PHE A 78 8.53 -16.96 23.94
N THR A 79 8.78 -18.21 23.53
CA THR A 79 9.97 -18.96 23.92
C THR A 79 10.60 -19.63 22.70
N PHE A 80 11.87 -19.34 22.43
CA PHE A 80 12.63 -19.92 21.31
C PHE A 80 13.94 -20.51 21.82
N ASN A 81 13.96 -21.82 22.06
CA ASN A 81 15.10 -22.50 22.69
C ASN A 81 16.15 -23.02 21.69
N ASP A 82 15.81 -23.06 20.39
CA ASP A 82 16.70 -23.52 19.34
C ASP A 82 17.57 -22.36 18.84
N SER A 83 18.89 -22.59 18.75
CA SER A 83 19.88 -21.61 18.28
C SER A 83 19.68 -21.14 16.83
N LYS A 84 18.83 -21.82 16.05
CA LYS A 84 18.52 -21.38 14.67
C LYS A 84 17.64 -20.13 14.62
N TRP A 85 17.03 -19.73 15.73
CA TRP A 85 16.14 -18.57 15.81
C TRP A 85 16.89 -17.32 16.27
N ALA A 86 16.58 -16.20 15.63
CA ALA A 86 16.91 -14.86 16.08
C ALA A 86 15.67 -13.98 16.00
N ALA A 87 15.72 -12.83 16.66
CA ALA A 87 14.66 -11.84 16.58
C ALA A 87 15.20 -10.45 16.22
N LEU A 88 14.38 -9.73 15.47
CA LEU A 88 14.53 -8.33 15.15
C LEU A 88 13.41 -7.56 15.86
N ILE A 89 13.78 -6.50 16.58
CA ILE A 89 12.86 -5.60 17.25
C ILE A 89 12.96 -4.25 16.54
N ASP A 90 11.86 -3.84 15.89
CA ASP A 90 11.71 -2.50 15.33
C ASP A 90 10.82 -1.67 16.27
N PRO A 91 11.36 -0.69 17.02
CA PRO A 91 10.59 0.13 17.94
C PRO A 91 9.60 1.07 17.23
N LYS A 92 9.81 1.35 15.95
CA LYS A 92 8.91 2.13 15.08
C LYS A 92 7.98 1.22 14.27
N GLY A 93 8.03 -0.10 14.46
CA GLY A 93 7.06 -1.03 13.94
C GLY A 93 5.67 -0.80 14.54
N GLY A 94 4.63 -1.26 13.86
CA GLY A 94 3.27 -1.05 14.35
C GLY A 94 2.17 -1.62 13.48
N VAL A 95 0.94 -1.22 13.81
CA VAL A 95 -0.27 -1.66 13.13
C VAL A 95 -0.88 -0.50 12.35
N LEU A 96 -1.27 -0.77 11.11
CA LEU A 96 -2.06 0.14 10.28
C LEU A 96 -3.53 -0.33 10.28
N TYR A 97 -4.45 0.55 10.67
CA TYR A 97 -5.89 0.34 10.54
C TYR A 97 -6.33 0.58 9.08
N ALA A 98 -6.19 -0.46 8.25
CA ALA A 98 -6.42 -0.39 6.81
C ALA A 98 -7.78 0.22 6.44
N ASP A 99 -8.86 -0.19 7.10
CA ASP A 99 -10.22 0.31 6.81
C ASP A 99 -10.35 1.81 7.08
N LYS A 100 -9.77 2.29 8.19
CA LYS A 100 -9.77 3.73 8.52
C LYS A 100 -8.96 4.51 7.50
N TRP A 101 -7.81 3.97 7.12
CA TRP A 101 -6.94 4.60 6.13
C TRP A 101 -7.65 4.69 4.78
N LEU A 102 -8.21 3.58 4.29
CA LEU A 102 -8.97 3.52 3.04
C LEU A 102 -10.12 4.52 3.04
N ARG A 103 -10.96 4.51 4.08
CA ARG A 103 -12.10 5.42 4.18
C ARG A 103 -11.67 6.87 4.16
N THR A 104 -10.59 7.20 4.88
CA THR A 104 -10.08 8.58 4.90
C THR A 104 -9.56 9.00 3.53
N PHE A 105 -8.88 8.11 2.81
CA PHE A 105 -8.45 8.37 1.43
C PHE A 105 -9.63 8.59 0.49
N GLN A 106 -10.69 7.78 0.61
CA GLN A 106 -11.91 7.94 -0.17
C GLN A 106 -12.58 9.30 0.11
N ASP A 107 -12.69 9.67 1.39
CA ASP A 107 -13.28 10.94 1.81
C ASP A 107 -12.50 12.14 1.25
N GLU A 108 -11.17 12.13 1.36
CA GLU A 108 -10.33 13.21 0.81
C GLU A 108 -10.37 13.25 -0.72
N PHE A 109 -10.40 12.10 -1.39
CA PHE A 109 -10.55 12.04 -2.85
C PHE A 109 -11.86 12.68 -3.31
N ILE A 110 -12.97 12.39 -2.62
CA ILE A 110 -14.28 13.02 -2.90
C ILE A 110 -14.24 14.52 -2.63
N LYS A 111 -13.65 14.97 -1.51
CA LYS A 111 -13.52 16.40 -1.19
C LYS A 111 -12.75 17.19 -2.26
N LEU A 112 -11.82 16.55 -2.94
CA LEU A 112 -11.06 17.13 -4.06
C LEU A 112 -11.80 17.07 -5.41
N GLY A 113 -13.05 16.61 -5.42
CA GLY A 113 -13.89 16.50 -6.62
C GLY A 113 -13.82 15.15 -7.33
N GLY A 114 -13.15 14.16 -6.73
CA GLY A 114 -13.16 12.78 -7.19
C GLY A 114 -14.55 12.15 -7.11
N LYS A 115 -14.80 11.17 -7.98
CA LYS A 115 -16.05 10.38 -7.97
C LYS A 115 -15.70 8.93 -7.70
N ILE A 116 -16.40 8.34 -6.73
CA ILE A 116 -16.31 6.92 -6.42
C ILE A 116 -17.66 6.31 -6.76
N THR A 117 -17.64 5.26 -7.57
CA THR A 117 -18.82 4.46 -7.85
C THR A 117 -18.60 3.05 -7.34
N GLU A 118 -19.47 2.62 -6.44
CA GLU A 118 -19.41 1.30 -5.82
C GLU A 118 -20.44 0.36 -6.45
N ASN A 119 -20.23 -0.94 -6.25
CA ASN A 119 -21.10 -1.99 -6.79
C ASN A 119 -21.27 -1.88 -8.31
N GLU A 120 -20.18 -1.55 -9.01
CA GLU A 120 -20.12 -1.36 -10.45
C GLU A 120 -18.89 -2.08 -10.98
N GLU A 121 -19.12 -3.23 -11.60
CA GLU A 121 -18.05 -4.07 -12.12
C GLU A 121 -17.60 -3.55 -13.48
N VAL A 122 -16.28 -3.51 -13.70
CA VAL A 122 -15.71 -3.25 -15.02
C VAL A 122 -15.75 -4.53 -15.84
N LEU A 123 -16.53 -4.53 -16.92
CA LEU A 123 -16.78 -5.70 -17.77
C LEU A 123 -15.77 -5.81 -18.90
N SER A 124 -15.38 -4.69 -19.50
CA SER A 124 -14.37 -4.66 -20.54
C SER A 124 -13.73 -3.28 -20.67
N TYR A 125 -12.57 -3.24 -21.32
CA TYR A 125 -11.90 -2.01 -21.70
C TYR A 125 -11.28 -2.17 -23.10
N LYS A 126 -11.14 -1.06 -23.82
CA LYS A 126 -10.42 -1.03 -25.09
C LYS A 126 -9.85 0.36 -25.34
N GLU A 127 -8.71 0.42 -25.99
CA GLU A 127 -8.20 1.66 -26.57
C GLU A 127 -8.94 1.89 -27.89
N ILE A 128 -9.67 3.00 -27.99
CA ILE A 128 -10.43 3.34 -29.20
C ILE A 128 -9.71 4.37 -30.08
N SER A 129 -8.69 5.01 -29.53
CA SER A 129 -7.71 5.86 -30.22
C SER A 129 -6.47 6.01 -29.34
N ASP A 130 -5.39 6.60 -29.87
CA ASP A 130 -4.10 6.76 -29.18
C ASP A 130 -4.20 7.40 -27.77
N ASP A 131 -5.24 8.20 -27.51
CA ASP A 131 -5.42 8.94 -26.26
C ASP A 131 -6.79 8.68 -25.60
N VAL A 132 -7.53 7.63 -25.98
CA VAL A 132 -8.83 7.34 -25.38
C VAL A 132 -9.00 5.86 -25.07
N VAL A 133 -9.21 5.59 -23.78
CA VAL A 133 -9.64 4.32 -23.24
C VAL A 133 -11.15 4.37 -23.03
N GLU A 134 -11.85 3.41 -23.61
CA GLU A 134 -13.25 3.11 -23.31
C GLU A 134 -13.31 2.03 -22.23
N LEU A 135 -14.12 2.24 -21.19
CA LEU A 135 -14.41 1.25 -20.16
C LEU A 135 -15.91 0.99 -20.12
N GLN A 136 -16.30 -0.26 -20.40
CA GLN A 136 -17.67 -0.72 -20.21
C GLN A 136 -17.80 -1.29 -18.80
N THR A 137 -18.75 -0.77 -18.03
CA THR A 137 -19.09 -1.30 -16.71
C THR A 137 -20.48 -1.95 -16.73
N SER A 138 -20.89 -2.54 -15.61
CA SER A 138 -22.24 -3.07 -15.45
C SER A 138 -23.35 -2.00 -15.46
N LYS A 139 -23.01 -0.72 -15.35
CA LYS A 139 -24.00 0.37 -15.29
C LYS A 139 -23.80 1.45 -16.35
N THR A 140 -22.59 1.62 -16.87
CA THR A 140 -22.26 2.78 -17.69
C THR A 140 -21.12 2.51 -18.67
N LEU A 141 -20.98 3.41 -19.64
CA LEU A 141 -19.86 3.45 -20.57
C LEU A 141 -19.06 4.72 -20.31
N LEU A 142 -17.77 4.56 -20.00
CA LEU A 142 -16.87 5.67 -19.66
C LEU A 142 -15.79 5.83 -20.72
N HIS A 143 -15.39 7.07 -20.97
CA HIS A 143 -14.23 7.41 -21.78
C HIS A 143 -13.24 8.21 -20.94
N SER A 144 -11.97 7.84 -20.97
CA SER A 144 -10.90 8.57 -20.30
C SER A 144 -9.64 8.57 -21.15
N LYS A 145 -8.72 9.51 -20.86
CA LYS A 145 -7.40 9.52 -21.51
C LYS A 145 -6.47 8.42 -21.00
N LYS A 146 -6.69 8.00 -19.76
CA LYS A 146 -5.86 7.04 -19.04
C LYS A 146 -6.75 6.23 -18.10
N ALA A 147 -6.42 4.96 -17.97
CA ALA A 147 -7.03 4.05 -17.00
C ALA A 147 -5.93 3.40 -16.15
N ILE A 148 -6.19 3.26 -14.85
CA ILE A 148 -5.31 2.56 -13.92
C ILE A 148 -6.13 1.42 -13.33
N PHE A 149 -5.61 0.19 -13.41
CA PHE A 149 -6.29 -1.00 -12.91
C PHE A 149 -5.59 -1.52 -11.66
N THR A 150 -6.24 -1.36 -10.50
CA THR A 150 -5.79 -1.86 -9.19
C THR A 150 -6.78 -2.89 -8.64
N VAL A 151 -7.11 -3.89 -9.45
CA VAL A 151 -8.19 -4.87 -9.19
C VAL A 151 -7.79 -6.04 -8.27
N GLY A 152 -6.67 -5.93 -7.55
CA GLY A 152 -6.24 -6.90 -6.55
C GLY A 152 -6.21 -8.36 -7.07
N PRO A 153 -6.69 -9.34 -6.29
CA PRO A 153 -6.70 -10.76 -6.68
C PRO A 153 -7.47 -11.07 -7.99
N TRP A 154 -8.38 -10.20 -8.40
CA TRP A 154 -9.18 -10.37 -9.63
C TRP A 154 -8.45 -9.97 -10.92
N ILE A 155 -7.16 -9.63 -10.85
CA ILE A 155 -6.37 -9.21 -12.02
C ILE A 155 -6.35 -10.24 -13.15
N ARG A 156 -6.44 -11.55 -12.86
CA ARG A 156 -6.55 -12.58 -13.92
C ARG A 156 -7.88 -12.53 -14.68
N ASN A 157 -8.95 -12.09 -14.03
CA ASN A 157 -10.25 -11.94 -14.69
C ASN A 157 -10.22 -10.73 -15.62
N ALA A 158 -9.66 -9.61 -15.14
CA ALA A 158 -9.54 -8.39 -15.93
C ALA A 158 -8.48 -8.49 -17.04
N PHE A 159 -7.38 -9.23 -16.80
CA PHE A 159 -6.25 -9.40 -17.72
C PHE A 159 -5.82 -10.87 -17.87
N PRO A 160 -6.64 -11.73 -18.51
CA PRO A 160 -6.33 -13.16 -18.61
C PRO A 160 -5.04 -13.49 -19.37
N LYS A 161 -4.62 -12.58 -20.25
CA LYS A 161 -3.41 -12.73 -21.08
C LYS A 161 -2.17 -12.07 -20.48
N ALA A 162 -2.29 -11.38 -19.34
CA ALA A 162 -1.13 -10.79 -18.70
C ALA A 162 -0.20 -11.90 -18.18
N PRO A 163 1.13 -11.79 -18.35
CA PRO A 163 2.09 -12.81 -17.92
C PRO A 163 2.32 -12.73 -16.39
N LEU A 164 1.24 -12.89 -15.61
CA LEU A 164 1.26 -12.81 -14.14
C LEU A 164 1.31 -14.21 -13.53
N ASN A 165 2.43 -14.50 -12.86
CA ASN A 165 2.60 -15.69 -12.02
C ASN A 165 2.17 -15.35 -10.59
N ILE A 166 0.87 -15.42 -10.33
CA ILE A 166 0.32 -15.21 -8.97
C ILE A 166 0.40 -16.54 -8.22
N GLN A 167 1.17 -16.57 -7.13
CA GLN A 167 1.16 -17.67 -6.18
C GLN A 167 -0.22 -17.72 -5.51
N ALA A 168 -0.83 -18.91 -5.48
CA ALA A 168 -2.06 -19.10 -4.72
C ALA A 168 -1.75 -18.90 -3.23
N SER A 169 -2.60 -18.12 -2.56
CA SER A 169 -2.60 -17.91 -1.11
C SER A 169 -3.01 -19.16 -0.36
#